data_AF-A0A2G6NMB8-F1
#
_entry.id   AF-A0A2G6NMB8-F1
#
_cell.length_a   1.000
_cell.length_b   1.000
_cell.length_c   1.000
_cell.angle_alpha   90.00
_cell.angle_beta   90.00
_cell.angle_gamma   90.00
#
_symmetry.space_group_name_H-M   'P 1'
#
loop_
_entity.id
_entity.type
_entity.pdbx_description
1 polymer ?
#
loop_
_entity_poly.entity_id
_entity_poly.type
_entity_poly.pdbx_seq_one_letter_code
_entity_poly.pdbx_strand_id
1 'polypeptide(L)'
;MSLLATQLGIKQKSLFDHLMEDAGSLQRIAREFEDFGERQTRVAKTYVISRKTLETLEQISLQYDTPRDALVEFSIERIVPLLLEEQQKHEKRKKLAAEVKQYLADGVALVHEAQKHLEEDDPTLSELLSMVRSVKNSSATIDRIIERCRQIEDF
;
A
#
# COMPACT_ATOMS: atom_id res chain seq x y z
N MET A 1 9.98 -5.04 -5.39
CA MET A 1 8.65 -4.40 -5.42
C MET A 1 7.68 -5.36 -4.72
N SER A 2 7.25 -5.03 -3.50
CA SER A 2 6.41 -5.92 -2.68
C SER A 2 5.07 -6.17 -3.38
N LEU A 3 4.59 -7.42 -3.38
CA LEU A 3 3.27 -7.85 -3.89
C LEU A 3 2.11 -6.98 -3.39
N LEU A 4 2.28 -6.41 -2.19
CA LEU A 4 1.35 -5.47 -1.58
C LEU A 4 1.20 -4.18 -2.40
N ALA A 5 2.29 -3.65 -2.97
CA ALA A 5 2.28 -2.43 -3.76
C ALA A 5 1.43 -2.54 -5.05
N THR A 6 1.35 -3.74 -5.63
CA THR A 6 0.47 -4.03 -6.78
C THR A 6 -1.00 -4.15 -6.37
N GLN A 7 -1.27 -4.49 -5.11
CA GLN A 7 -2.60 -4.79 -4.55
C GLN A 7 -3.25 -3.62 -3.81
N LEU A 8 -2.66 -2.42 -3.79
CA LEU A 8 -3.14 -1.26 -3.02
C LEU A 8 -4.50 -0.65 -3.46
N GLY A 9 -5.32 -1.36 -4.23
CA GLY A 9 -6.72 -1.00 -4.49
C GLY A 9 -7.71 -2.06 -4.02
N ILE A 10 -7.28 -2.96 -3.12
CA ILE A 10 -8.00 -4.18 -2.76
C ILE A 10 -8.49 -4.10 -1.31
N LYS A 11 -9.80 -4.32 -1.12
CA LYS A 11 -10.51 -4.38 0.18
C LYS A 11 -9.91 -5.46 1.10
N GLN A 12 -9.97 -5.27 2.42
CA GLN A 12 -9.56 -6.21 3.49
C GLN A 12 -9.79 -7.69 3.17
N LYS A 13 -11.02 -8.03 2.77
CA LYS A 13 -11.41 -9.39 2.37
C LYS A 13 -10.48 -9.96 1.31
N SER A 14 -10.13 -9.18 0.29
CA SER A 14 -9.37 -9.64 -0.85
C SER A 14 -7.85 -9.60 -0.65
N LEU A 15 -7.34 -8.87 0.35
CA LEU A 15 -5.92 -8.92 0.74
C LEU A 15 -5.65 -10.20 1.56
N PHE A 16 -6.55 -10.51 2.50
CA PHE A 16 -6.53 -11.77 3.22
C PHE A 16 -6.80 -12.97 2.29
N ASP A 17 -7.84 -12.88 1.44
CA ASP A 17 -8.12 -13.93 0.46
C ASP A 17 -6.92 -14.15 -0.47
N HIS A 18 -6.21 -13.11 -0.92
CA HIS A 18 -5.02 -13.27 -1.75
C HIS A 18 -3.85 -13.94 -1.03
N LEU A 19 -3.61 -13.61 0.25
CA LEU A 19 -2.54 -14.24 1.01
C LEU A 19 -2.85 -15.72 1.30
N MET A 20 -4.13 -16.04 1.44
CA MET A 20 -4.64 -17.40 1.60
C MET A 20 -4.71 -18.18 0.27
N GLU A 21 -4.86 -17.49 -0.85
CA GLU A 21 -4.80 -18.09 -2.19
C GLU A 21 -3.36 -18.44 -2.58
N ASP A 22 -2.36 -17.77 -2.02
CA ASP A 22 -0.96 -18.17 -2.17
C ASP A 22 -0.67 -19.40 -1.29
N ALA A 23 -1.00 -20.58 -1.84
CA ALA A 23 -0.75 -21.87 -1.22
C ALA A 23 0.71 -22.04 -0.77
N GLY A 24 1.68 -21.40 -1.44
CA GLY A 24 3.09 -21.43 -1.03
C GLY A 24 3.35 -20.69 0.28
N SER A 25 2.65 -19.59 0.53
CA SER A 25 2.73 -18.85 1.79
C SER A 25 2.08 -19.62 2.94
N LEU A 26 0.90 -20.22 2.71
CA LEU A 26 0.23 -21.05 3.70
C LEU A 26 1.01 -22.34 4.04
N GLN A 27 1.64 -22.98 3.06
CA GLN A 27 2.52 -24.14 3.32
C GLN A 27 3.72 -23.78 4.18
N ARG A 28 4.30 -22.59 3.99
CA ARG A 28 5.42 -22.11 4.81
C ARG A 28 4.97 -21.90 6.25
N ILE A 29 3.79 -21.30 6.44
CA ILE A 29 3.16 -21.10 7.76
C ILE A 29 2.89 -22.44 8.44
N ALA A 30 2.32 -23.41 7.73
CA ALA A 30 2.02 -24.73 8.28
C ALA A 30 3.27 -25.50 8.70
N ARG A 31 4.41 -25.30 8.02
CA ARG A 31 5.70 -25.89 8.40
C ARG A 31 6.36 -25.19 9.59
N GLU A 32 6.15 -23.89 9.74
CA GLU A 32 6.64 -23.09 10.87
C GLU A 32 5.78 -23.28 12.13
N PHE A 33 4.64 -23.98 12.04
CA PHE A 33 3.66 -24.16 13.11
C PHE A 33 4.20 -24.95 14.33
N GLU A 34 5.09 -25.93 14.11
CA GLU A 34 5.64 -26.75 15.20
C GLU A 34 6.42 -25.94 16.26
N ASP A 35 6.87 -24.73 15.92
CA ASP A 35 7.74 -23.90 16.77
C ASP A 35 6.97 -22.87 17.65
N PHE A 36 5.66 -22.70 17.43
CA PHE A 36 4.83 -21.69 18.12
C PHE A 36 3.93 -22.33 19.19
N GLY A 37 4.56 -23.03 20.13
CA GLY A 37 3.92 -23.57 21.32
C GLY A 37 3.29 -22.51 22.22
N GLU A 38 2.05 -22.78 22.63
CA GLU A 38 1.32 -22.21 23.76
C GLU A 38 1.43 -20.68 23.97
N ARG A 39 0.60 -19.88 23.29
CA ARG A 39 0.39 -18.48 23.69
C ARG A 39 -1.07 -18.04 23.78
N GLN A 40 -1.43 -17.76 25.05
CA GLN A 40 -2.23 -16.67 25.62
C GLN A 40 -3.67 -16.43 25.12
N THR A 41 -4.60 -16.51 26.08
CA THR A 41 -5.99 -15.99 26.09
C THR A 41 -6.58 -15.68 24.71
N ARG A 42 -7.09 -16.73 24.05
CA ARG A 42 -7.84 -16.62 22.80
C ARG A 42 -9.09 -15.75 22.99
N VAL A 43 -9.06 -14.54 22.46
CA VAL A 43 -10.27 -13.74 22.26
C VAL A 43 -10.92 -14.24 20.98
N ALA A 44 -12.14 -14.76 21.07
CA ALA A 44 -12.88 -15.22 19.90
C ALA A 44 -13.09 -14.05 18.92
N LYS A 45 -12.48 -14.14 17.73
CA LYS A 45 -12.65 -13.18 16.65
C LYS A 45 -13.29 -13.88 15.46
N THR A 46 -14.29 -13.25 14.86
CA THR A 46 -14.98 -13.77 13.68
C THR A 46 -14.45 -13.07 12.44
N TYR A 47 -13.74 -13.81 11.59
CA TYR A 47 -13.26 -13.32 10.31
C TYR A 47 -14.13 -13.83 9.16
N VAL A 48 -14.41 -12.96 8.18
CA VAL A 48 -15.17 -13.32 6.98
C VAL A 48 -14.20 -13.61 5.84
N ILE A 49 -14.21 -14.83 5.33
CA ILE A 49 -13.32 -15.30 4.27
C ILE A 49 -14.12 -15.79 3.06
N SER A 50 -13.51 -15.81 1.87
CA SER A 50 -14.17 -16.39 0.69
C SER A 50 -14.33 -17.91 0.82
N ARG A 51 -15.31 -18.47 0.09
CA ARG A 51 -15.50 -19.93 0.01
C ARG A 51 -14.27 -20.63 -0.55
N LYS A 52 -13.65 -20.05 -1.58
CA LYS A 52 -12.44 -20.58 -2.22
C LYS A 52 -11.23 -20.60 -1.26
N THR A 53 -11.10 -19.55 -0.45
CA THR A 53 -10.09 -19.46 0.60
C THR A 53 -10.30 -20.53 1.68
N LEU A 54 -11.55 -20.77 2.09
CA LEU A 54 -11.87 -21.84 3.04
C LEU A 54 -11.49 -23.23 2.49
N GLU A 55 -11.77 -23.51 1.21
CA GLU A 55 -11.39 -24.77 0.56
C GLU A 55 -9.87 -24.97 0.54
N THR A 56 -9.11 -23.91 0.27
CA THR A 56 -7.63 -23.95 0.27
C THR A 56 -7.08 -24.17 1.68
N LEU A 57 -7.66 -23.51 2.69
CA LEU A 57 -7.33 -23.73 4.09
C LEU A 57 -7.63 -25.16 4.55
N GLU A 58 -8.75 -25.75 4.13
CA GLU A 58 -9.09 -27.16 4.41
C GLU A 58 -8.07 -28.12 3.81
N GLN A 59 -7.67 -27.90 2.55
CA GLN A 59 -6.66 -28.74 1.90
C GLN A 59 -5.32 -28.71 2.63
N ILE A 60 -4.84 -27.51 3.00
CA ILE A 60 -3.55 -27.35 3.67
C ILE A 60 -3.61 -27.84 5.12
N SER A 61 -4.73 -27.62 5.81
CA SER A 61 -4.97 -28.14 7.15
C SER A 61 -4.86 -29.66 7.19
N LEU A 62 -5.49 -30.35 6.23
CA LEU A 62 -5.39 -31.82 6.11
C LEU A 62 -3.98 -32.28 5.71
N GLN A 63 -3.29 -31.53 4.85
CA GLN A 63 -1.97 -31.93 4.37
C GLN A 63 -0.87 -31.80 5.43
N TYR A 64 -0.99 -30.84 6.35
CA TYR A 64 0.03 -30.51 7.35
C TYR A 64 -0.44 -30.70 8.79
N ASP A 65 -1.58 -31.38 9.00
CA ASP A 65 -2.20 -31.62 10.33
C ASP A 65 -2.29 -30.36 11.21
N THR A 66 -2.55 -29.22 10.58
CA THR A 66 -2.57 -27.90 11.24
C THR A 66 -4.01 -27.38 11.33
N PRO A 67 -4.50 -26.93 12.49
CA PRO A 67 -5.85 -26.38 12.62
C PRO A 67 -6.07 -25.15 11.73
N ARG A 68 -7.25 -25.06 11.10
CA ARG A 68 -7.60 -23.95 10.19
C ARG A 68 -7.62 -22.59 10.89
N ASP A 69 -8.09 -22.56 12.14
CA ASP A 69 -8.06 -21.37 12.99
C ASP A 69 -6.63 -20.86 13.18
N ALA A 70 -5.68 -21.77 13.41
CA ALA A 70 -4.29 -21.42 13.55
C ALA A 70 -3.72 -20.84 12.24
N LEU A 71 -3.98 -21.47 11.09
CA LEU A 71 -3.55 -20.94 9.78
C LEU A 71 -4.08 -19.53 9.50
N VAL A 72 -5.33 -19.26 9.88
CA VAL A 72 -5.95 -17.93 9.77
C VAL A 72 -5.24 -16.94 10.69
N GLU A 73 -5.09 -17.27 11.98
CA GLU A 73 -4.44 -16.39 12.97
C GLU A 73 -3.01 -16.02 12.55
N PHE A 74 -2.17 -16.98 12.17
CA PHE A 74 -0.79 -16.71 11.75
C PHE A 74 -0.69 -15.82 10.53
N SER A 75 -1.61 -16.02 9.58
CA SER A 75 -1.62 -15.22 8.37
C SER A 75 -2.00 -13.76 8.67
N ILE A 76 -2.92 -13.55 9.61
CA ILE A 76 -3.24 -12.19 10.09
C ILE A 76 -2.03 -11.59 10.79
N GLU A 77 -1.41 -12.31 11.72
CA GLU A 77 -0.23 -11.83 12.46
C GLU A 77 0.92 -11.44 11.52
N ARG A 78 1.09 -12.13 10.40
CA ARG A 78 2.11 -11.83 9.40
C ARG A 78 1.76 -10.63 8.51
N ILE A 79 0.46 -10.40 8.24
CA ILE A 79 -0.01 -9.27 7.41
C ILE A 79 0.02 -7.95 8.19
N VAL A 80 -0.37 -7.96 9.46
CA VAL A 80 -0.44 -6.76 10.31
C VAL A 80 0.84 -5.90 10.25
N PRO A 81 2.06 -6.42 10.47
CA PRO A 81 3.26 -5.60 10.42
C PRO A 81 3.53 -5.03 9.01
N LEU A 82 3.20 -5.77 7.95
CA LEU A 82 3.36 -5.31 6.57
C LEU A 82 2.40 -4.16 6.24
N LEU A 83 1.18 -4.20 6.77
CA LEU A 83 0.21 -3.12 6.64
C LEU A 83 0.67 -1.87 7.37
N LEU A 84 1.18 -2.01 8.60
CA LEU A 84 1.74 -0.90 9.37
C LEU A 84 2.91 -0.24 8.62
N GLU A 85 3.81 -1.03 8.03
CA GLU A 85 4.88 -0.49 7.19
C GLU A 85 4.36 0.27 5.97
N GLU A 86 3.34 -0.25 5.29
CA GLU A 86 2.75 0.43 4.14
C GLU A 86 1.97 1.69 4.52
N GLN A 87 1.28 1.71 5.68
CA GLN A 87 0.68 2.92 6.25
C GLN A 87 1.76 3.98 6.50
N GLN A 88 2.88 3.61 7.13
CA GLN A 88 3.99 4.54 7.36
C GLN A 88 4.58 5.08 6.06
N LYS A 89 4.74 4.23 5.03
CA LYS A 89 5.17 4.70 3.70
C LYS A 89 4.14 5.62 3.08
N HIS A 90 2.85 5.35 3.24
CA HIS A 90 1.78 6.20 2.74
C HIS A 90 1.78 7.59 3.41
N GLU A 91 1.98 7.65 4.72
CA GLU A 91 2.18 8.92 5.44
C GLU A 91 3.36 9.72 4.90
N LYS A 92 4.50 9.05 4.65
CA LYS A 92 5.67 9.70 4.03
C LYS A 92 5.36 10.21 2.61
N ARG A 93 4.62 9.45 1.80
CA ARG A 93 4.18 9.88 0.45
C ARG A 93 3.30 11.13 0.52
N LYS A 94 2.38 11.22 1.49
CA LYS A 94 1.53 12.40 1.71
C LYS A 94 2.35 13.65 2.06
N LYS A 95 3.35 13.51 2.94
CA LYS A 95 4.27 14.61 3.28
C LYS A 95 5.03 15.11 2.04
N LEU A 96 5.61 14.21 1.26
CA LEU A 96 6.30 14.56 0.01
C LEU A 96 5.36 15.22 -1.01
N ALA A 97 4.11 14.77 -1.11
CA ALA A 97 3.14 15.40 -2.01
C ALA A 97 2.81 16.84 -1.60
N ALA A 98 2.76 17.13 -0.30
CA ALA A 98 2.60 18.49 0.19
C ALA A 98 3.81 19.37 -0.17
N GLU A 99 5.04 18.85 -0.02
CA GLU A 99 6.27 19.55 -0.42
C GLU A 99 6.31 19.82 -1.93
N VAL A 100 5.91 18.86 -2.76
CA VAL A 100 5.83 19.05 -4.22
C VAL A 100 4.78 20.11 -4.59
N LYS A 101 3.66 20.17 -3.87
CA LYS A 101 2.63 21.21 -4.08
C LYS A 101 3.16 22.60 -3.72
N GLN A 102 3.93 22.70 -2.63
CA GLN A 102 4.59 23.95 -2.27
C GLN A 102 5.61 24.36 -3.35
N TYR A 103 6.47 23.44 -3.78
CA TYR A 103 7.43 23.70 -4.85
C TYR A 103 6.77 24.14 -6.16
N LEU A 104 5.61 23.57 -6.49
CA LEU A 104 4.82 24.01 -7.64
C LEU A 104 4.31 25.45 -7.47
N ALA A 105 3.83 25.82 -6.27
CA ALA A 105 3.38 27.18 -5.99
C ALA A 105 4.53 28.19 -6.10
N ASP A 106 5.71 27.85 -5.55
CA ASP A 106 6.91 28.67 -5.64
C ASP A 106 7.37 28.83 -7.10
N GLY A 107 7.34 27.76 -7.89
CA GLY A 107 7.64 27.79 -9.31
C GLY A 107 6.69 28.68 -10.11
N VAL A 108 5.39 28.65 -9.79
CA VAL A 108 4.39 29.55 -10.40
C VAL A 108 4.66 31.01 -10.04
N ALA A 109 5.01 31.29 -8.78
CA ALA A 109 5.37 32.64 -8.34
C ALA A 109 6.64 33.15 -9.04
N LEU A 110 7.65 32.29 -9.22
CA LEU A 110 8.87 32.62 -9.96
C LEU A 110 8.58 32.97 -11.43
N VAL A 111 7.72 32.19 -12.11
CA VAL A 111 7.29 32.51 -13.47
C VAL A 111 6.59 33.87 -13.52
N HIS A 112 5.69 34.14 -12.58
CA HIS A 112 4.98 35.41 -12.53
C HIS A 112 5.91 36.60 -12.30
N GLU A 113 6.97 36.43 -11.51
CA GLU A 113 7.99 37.46 -11.33
C GLU A 113 8.83 37.64 -12.61
N ALA A 114 9.25 36.55 -13.25
CA ALA A 114 10.01 36.59 -14.50
C ALA A 114 9.23 37.33 -15.62
N GLN A 115 7.91 37.13 -15.71
CA GLN A 115 7.03 37.82 -16.66
C GLN A 115 6.99 39.36 -16.49
N LYS A 116 7.41 39.89 -15.33
CA LYS A 116 7.48 41.35 -15.14
C LYS A 116 8.73 41.98 -15.75
N HIS A 117 9.77 41.18 -15.96
CA HIS A 117 11.10 41.64 -16.38
C HIS A 117 11.49 41.16 -17.78
N LEU A 118 10.87 40.07 -18.26
CA LEU A 118 11.16 39.44 -19.53
C LEU A 118 9.98 39.59 -20.50
N GLU A 119 10.30 39.70 -21.79
CA GLU A 119 9.30 39.68 -22.86
C GLU A 119 8.66 38.29 -23.02
N GLU A 120 7.47 38.22 -23.62
CA GLU A 120 6.73 36.95 -23.77
C GLU A 120 7.50 35.90 -24.59
N ASP A 121 8.31 36.33 -25.55
CA ASP A 121 9.11 35.47 -26.42
C ASP A 121 10.51 35.13 -25.84
N ASP A 122 10.80 35.51 -24.58
CA ASP A 122 12.09 35.24 -23.97
C ASP A 122 12.29 33.71 -23.76
N PRO A 123 13.43 33.14 -24.23
CA PRO A 123 13.69 31.71 -24.12
C PRO A 123 13.78 31.23 -22.65
N THR A 124 14.25 32.08 -21.74
CA THR A 124 14.31 31.78 -20.29
C THR A 124 12.92 31.64 -19.70
N LEU A 125 11.99 32.51 -20.10
CA LEU A 125 10.60 32.45 -19.67
C LEU A 125 9.92 31.16 -20.18
N SER A 126 10.19 30.78 -21.44
CA SER A 126 9.70 29.52 -22.01
C SER A 126 10.19 28.28 -21.23
N GLU A 127 11.48 28.24 -20.86
CA GLU A 127 12.03 27.14 -20.06
C GLU A 127 11.42 27.08 -18.65
N LEU A 128 11.23 28.21 -17.98
CA LEU A 128 10.57 28.27 -16.67
C LEU A 128 9.13 27.73 -16.74
N LEU A 129 8.38 28.11 -17.78
CA LEU A 129 7.03 27.60 -18.02
C LEU A 129 7.01 26.08 -18.26
N SER A 130 7.99 25.57 -19.02
CA SER A 130 8.17 24.13 -19.27
C SER A 130 8.46 23.35 -17.98
N MET A 131 9.33 23.89 -17.13
CA MET A 131 9.65 23.32 -15.83
C MET A 131 8.41 23.22 -14.94
N VAL A 132 7.67 24.33 -14.76
CA VAL A 132 6.45 24.36 -13.94
C VAL A 132 5.40 23.39 -14.47
N ARG A 133 5.24 23.29 -15.80
CA ARG A 133 4.32 22.33 -16.42
C ARG A 133 4.70 20.88 -16.10
N SER A 134 5.99 20.56 -16.13
CA SER A 134 6.50 19.23 -15.80
C SER A 134 6.25 18.88 -14.33
N VAL A 135 6.49 19.82 -13.42
CA VAL A 135 6.20 19.67 -11.99
C VAL A 135 4.70 19.46 -11.76
N LYS A 136 3.84 20.23 -12.44
CA LYS A 136 2.38 20.09 -12.36
C LYS A 136 1.90 18.69 -12.76
N ASN A 137 2.45 18.14 -13.85
CA ASN A 137 2.11 16.80 -14.31
C ASN A 137 2.57 15.71 -13.31
N SER A 138 3.77 15.88 -12.74
CA SER A 138 4.30 14.99 -11.70
C SER A 138 3.45 15.05 -10.42
N SER A 139 3.07 16.25 -9.98
CA SER A 139 2.19 16.46 -8.82
C SER A 139 0.85 15.75 -9.00
N ALA A 140 0.21 15.89 -10.16
CA ALA A 140 -1.05 15.18 -10.46
C ALA A 140 -0.87 13.65 -10.47
N THR A 141 0.28 13.14 -10.90
CA THR A 141 0.58 11.71 -10.88
C THR A 141 0.77 11.21 -9.45
N ILE A 142 1.46 11.97 -8.61
CA ILE A 142 1.64 11.67 -7.18
C ILE A 142 0.27 11.64 -6.48
N ASP A 143 -0.60 12.61 -6.75
CA ASP A 143 -1.96 12.64 -6.18
C ASP A 143 -2.77 11.38 -6.55
N ARG A 144 -2.68 10.90 -7.80
CA ARG A 144 -3.34 9.63 -8.20
C ARG A 144 -2.78 8.41 -7.47
N ILE A 145 -1.47 8.38 -7.21
CA ILE A 145 -0.84 7.29 -6.44
C ILE A 145 -1.36 7.32 -5.00
N ILE A 146 -1.44 8.51 -4.39
CA ILE A 146 -1.97 8.68 -3.03
C ILE A 146 -3.43 8.23 -2.98
N GLU A 147 -4.28 8.69 -3.90
CA GLU A 147 -5.70 8.34 -3.89
C GLU A 147 -5.92 6.83 -4.04
N ARG A 148 -5.11 6.17 -4.89
CA ARG A 148 -5.15 4.70 -5.00
C ARG A 148 -4.85 4.04 -3.65
N CYS A 149 -3.87 4.54 -2.91
CA CYS A 149 -3.43 3.96 -1.64
C CYS A 149 -4.29 4.36 -0.42
N ARG A 150 -5.31 5.19 -0.61
CA ARG A 150 -6.16 5.72 0.47
C ARG A 150 -6.86 4.63 1.28
N GLN A 151 -7.16 3.49 0.65
CA GLN A 151 -7.82 2.34 1.29
C GLN A 151 -6.97 1.70 2.41
N ILE A 152 -5.68 2.02 2.52
CA ILE A 152 -4.80 1.52 3.59
C ILE A 152 -4.99 2.34 4.89
N GLU A 153 -5.53 3.56 4.79
CA GLU A 153 -5.72 4.46 5.96
C GLU A 153 -6.82 3.97 6.91
N ASP A 154 -7.84 3.29 6.38
CA ASP A 154 -8.99 2.77 7.15
C ASP A 154 -8.75 1.35 7.72
N PHE A 155 -7.49 0.92 7.79
CA PHE A 155 -7.08 -0.40 8.30
C PHE A 155 -6.62 -0.33 9.75
#